data_AF-A0A9W4T3B1-F1
#
_entry.id   AF-A0A9W4T3B1-F1
#
_cell.length_a   1.000
_cell.length_b   1.000
_cell.length_c   1.000
_cell.angle_alpha   90.00
_cell.angle_beta   90.00
_cell.angle_gamma   90.00
#
_symmetry.space_group_name_H-M   'P 1'
#
loop_
_entity.id
_entity.type
_entity.pdbx_description
1 polymer ?
#
loop_
_entity_poly.entity_id
_entity_poly.type
_entity_poly.pdbx_seq_one_letter_code
_entity_poly.pdbx_strand_id
1 'polypeptide(L)'
;MDENNEICEIIPSQKEKIKINVRGYLMAQEKKLKDTYYWFCEKKSLKISSNAIVAEIIGQIKQKARIIRDKSSQIIQDITSSMLQEYQPYMPSSNAL
;
A
#
# COMPACT_ATOMS: atom_id res chain seq x y z
N MET A 1 3.30 3.56 35.27
CA MET A 1 1.97 3.88 34.73
C MET A 1 2.11 3.81 33.22
N ASP A 2 1.61 2.74 32.60
CA ASP A 2 1.84 2.44 31.19
C ASP A 2 0.92 3.26 30.29
N GLU A 3 1.51 4.26 29.62
CA GLU A 3 0.80 5.38 28.98
C GLU A 3 0.17 5.07 27.60
N ASN A 4 0.10 3.80 27.18
CA ASN A 4 -0.32 3.42 25.81
C ASN A 4 -1.41 2.34 25.74
N ASN A 5 -2.29 2.25 26.75
CA ASN A 5 -3.38 1.28 26.73
C ASN A 5 -4.55 1.79 25.86
N GLU A 6 -4.46 1.59 24.55
CA GLU A 6 -5.51 1.95 23.59
C GLU A 6 -6.63 0.90 23.60
N ILE A 7 -7.83 1.29 24.03
CA ILE A 7 -9.02 0.43 24.01
C ILE A 7 -9.57 0.40 22.57
N CYS A 8 -9.57 -0.80 21.97
CA CYS A 8 -10.08 -1.02 20.61
C CYS A 8 -11.52 -1.57 20.65
N GLU A 9 -12.36 -1.14 19.72
CA GLU A 9 -13.74 -1.63 19.59
C GLU A 9 -13.76 -2.98 18.86
N ILE A 10 -14.46 -3.98 19.39
CA ILE A 10 -14.66 -5.28 18.74
C ILE A 10 -15.77 -5.16 17.69
N ILE A 11 -15.47 -5.54 16.45
CA ILE A 11 -16.42 -5.55 15.34
C ILE A 11 -16.99 -6.96 15.17
N PRO A 12 -18.32 -7.15 15.26
CA PRO A 12 -18.96 -8.42 14.97
C PRO A 12 -18.67 -8.84 13.52
N SER A 13 -18.17 -10.07 13.35
CA SER A 13 -17.89 -10.65 12.04
C SER A 13 -18.79 -11.86 11.81
N GLN A 14 -19.39 -11.96 10.63
CA GLN A 14 -20.15 -13.15 10.22
C GLN A 14 -19.27 -14.38 9.98
N LYS A 15 -17.95 -14.19 9.87
CA LYS A 15 -16.94 -15.26 9.83
C LYS A 15 -16.20 -15.33 11.17
N GLU A 16 -15.82 -16.54 11.59
CA GLU A 16 -15.20 -16.89 12.88
C GLU A 16 -13.97 -16.06 13.33
N LYS A 17 -13.41 -15.21 12.46
CA LYS A 17 -12.28 -14.34 12.81
C LYS A 17 -12.78 -13.07 13.49
N ILE A 18 -12.30 -12.83 14.71
CA ILE A 18 -12.52 -11.59 15.46
C ILE A 18 -11.94 -10.42 14.66
N LYS A 19 -12.65 -9.29 14.67
CA LYS A 19 -12.21 -8.04 14.06
C LYS A 19 -12.24 -6.94 15.11
N ILE A 20 -11.33 -5.99 14.98
CA ILE A 20 -11.27 -4.81 15.84
C ILE A 20 -11.09 -3.54 15.00
N ASN A 21 -11.59 -2.42 15.53
CA ASN A 21 -11.33 -1.08 15.02
C ASN A 21 -10.15 -0.48 15.78
N VAL A 22 -9.08 -0.16 15.06
CA VAL A 22 -7.93 0.58 15.61
C VAL A 22 -7.80 1.86 14.80
N ARG A 23 -8.13 3.02 15.39
CA ARG A 23 -8.02 4.35 14.76
C ARG A 23 -8.70 4.46 13.38
N GLY A 24 -9.81 3.75 13.17
CA GLY A 24 -10.54 3.74 11.89
C GLY A 24 -10.04 2.71 10.88
N TYR A 25 -9.03 1.90 11.24
CA TYR A 25 -8.58 0.76 10.45
C TYR A 25 -9.25 -0.53 10.93
N LEU A 26 -9.79 -1.29 9.98
CA LEU A 26 -10.36 -2.60 10.22
C LEU A 26 -9.24 -3.64 10.30
N MET A 27 -9.02 -4.17 11.49
CA MET A 27 -8.00 -5.18 11.75
C MET A 27 -8.67 -6.53 11.99
N ALA A 28 -8.25 -7.57 11.28
CA ALA A 28 -8.70 -8.93 11.53
C ALA A 28 -7.60 -9.75 12.20
N GLN A 29 -8.02 -10.65 13.09
CA GLN A 29 -7.09 -11.53 13.77
C GLN A 29 -6.42 -12.49 12.77
N GLU A 30 -5.09 -12.50 12.76
CA GLU A 30 -4.28 -13.35 11.90
C GLU A 30 -3.90 -14.65 12.61
N LYS A 31 -3.18 -14.49 13.74
CA LYS A 31 -2.62 -15.59 14.53
C LYS A 31 -2.64 -15.23 16.01
N LYS A 32 -2.69 -16.26 16.85
CA LYS A 32 -2.50 -16.17 18.30
C LYS A 32 -1.22 -16.89 18.66
N LEU A 33 -0.33 -16.22 19.39
CA LEU A 33 0.87 -16.83 19.95
C LEU A 33 0.90 -16.53 21.44
N LYS A 34 0.72 -17.57 22.27
CA LYS A 34 0.54 -17.43 23.72
C LYS A 34 -0.61 -16.46 24.02
N ASP A 35 -0.35 -15.38 24.76
CA ASP A 35 -1.31 -14.32 25.08
C ASP A 35 -1.23 -13.12 24.12
N THR A 36 -0.47 -13.23 23.04
CA THR A 36 -0.33 -12.18 22.04
C THR A 36 -1.15 -12.50 20.79
N TYR A 37 -2.01 -11.55 20.42
CA TYR A 37 -2.80 -11.60 19.20
C TYR A 37 -2.14 -10.74 18.13
N TYR A 38 -1.89 -11.33 16.96
CA TYR A 38 -1.42 -10.60 15.79
C TYR A 38 -2.60 -10.30 14.88
N TRP A 39 -2.58 -9.10 14.32
CA TRP A 39 -3.67 -8.56 13.53
C TRP A 39 -3.15 -8.07 12.18
N PHE A 40 -3.93 -8.28 11.13
CA PHE A 40 -3.65 -7.72 9.81
C PHE A 40 -4.76 -6.76 9.39
N CYS A 41 -4.39 -5.73 8.64
CA CYS A 41 -5.35 -4.76 8.10
C CYS A 41 -6.14 -5.40 6.96
N GLU A 42 -7.46 -5.61 7.12
CA GLU A 42 -8.28 -6.32 6.12
C GLU A 42 -8.44 -5.54 4.82
N LYS A 43 -8.36 -4.22 4.88
CA LYS A 43 -8.40 -3.31 3.73
C LYS A 43 -7.85 -1.96 4.17
N LYS A 44 -6.95 -1.38 3.36
CA LYS A 44 -6.84 0.08 3.26
C LYS A 44 -8.17 0.58 2.70
N SER A 45 -9.19 0.74 3.55
CA SER A 45 -10.18 1.76 3.28
C SER A 45 -9.43 3.07 3.48
N LEU A 46 -8.71 3.50 2.44
CA LEU A 46 -8.68 4.92 2.16
C LEU A 46 -10.15 5.26 2.04
N LYS A 47 -10.76 5.69 3.16
CA LYS A 47 -12.03 6.40 3.11
C LYS A 47 -11.73 7.53 2.14
N ILE A 48 -12.13 7.33 0.89
CA ILE A 48 -12.35 8.44 -0.02
C ILE A 48 -13.28 9.29 0.81
N SER A 49 -12.76 10.41 1.29
CA SER A 49 -13.57 11.33 2.07
C SER A 49 -14.88 11.51 1.32
N SER A 50 -16.00 11.50 2.02
CA SER A 50 -17.30 11.88 1.45
C SER A 50 -17.29 13.26 0.76
N ASN A 51 -16.20 14.01 0.93
CA ASN A 51 -15.88 15.24 0.23
C ASN A 51 -15.33 14.97 -1.19
N ALA A 52 -16.13 15.33 -2.20
CA ALA A 52 -15.81 15.20 -3.62
C ALA A 52 -14.50 15.92 -4.01
N ILE A 53 -14.18 17.05 -3.39
CA ILE A 53 -12.96 17.83 -3.68
C ILE A 53 -11.70 17.02 -3.35
N VAL A 54 -11.69 16.37 -2.18
CA VAL A 54 -10.55 15.57 -1.75
C VAL A 54 -10.42 14.30 -2.61
N ALA A 55 -11.53 13.71 -3.06
CA ALA A 55 -11.50 12.60 -4.01
C ALA A 55 -10.88 13.01 -5.35
N GLU A 56 -11.23 14.20 -5.85
CA GLU A 56 -10.66 14.77 -7.06
C GLU A 56 -9.16 15.04 -6.92
N ILE A 57 -8.73 15.68 -5.83
CA ILE A 57 -7.30 15.94 -5.54
C ILE A 57 -6.51 14.63 -5.51
N ILE A 58 -7.03 13.59 -4.85
CA ILE A 58 -6.39 12.27 -4.80
C ILE A 58 -6.31 11.66 -6.21
N GLY A 59 -7.37 11.84 -7.03
CA GLY A 59 -7.38 11.43 -8.43
C GLY A 59 -6.25 12.07 -9.24
N GLN A 60 -6.09 13.39 -9.11
CA GLN A 60 -5.02 14.14 -9.77
C GLN A 60 -3.63 13.69 -9.30
N ILE A 61 -3.43 13.46 -8.00
CA ILE A 61 -2.17 12.95 -7.45
C ILE A 61 -1.81 11.59 -8.05
N LYS A 62 -2.78 10.66 -8.10
CA LYS A 62 -2.59 9.33 -8.69
C LYS A 62 -2.26 9.40 -10.18
N GLN A 63 -2.96 10.26 -10.91
CA GLN A 63 -2.70 10.47 -12.34
C GLN A 63 -1.27 11.01 -12.56
N LYS A 64 -0.87 12.01 -11.79
CA LYS A 64 0.47 12.60 -11.89
C LYS A 64 1.56 11.60 -11.52
N ALA A 65 1.37 10.81 -10.46
CA ALA A 65 2.29 9.76 -10.07
C ALA A 65 2.47 8.70 -11.17
N ARG A 66 1.37 8.31 -11.84
CA ARG A 66 1.40 7.40 -12.98
C ARG A 66 2.20 7.97 -14.15
N ILE A 67 1.92 9.21 -14.55
CA ILE A 67 2.64 9.88 -15.65
C ILE A 67 4.14 9.96 -15.36
N ILE A 68 4.51 10.33 -14.13
CA ILE A 68 5.93 10.43 -13.73
C ILE A 68 6.61 9.06 -13.84
N ARG A 69 6.00 8.01 -13.27
CA ARG A 69 6.54 6.65 -13.34
C ARG A 69 6.71 6.20 -14.80
N ASP A 70 5.67 6.33 -15.60
CA ASP A 70 5.69 5.86 -16.99
C ASP A 70 6.76 6.63 -17.81
N LYS A 71 6.93 7.94 -17.58
CA LYS A 71 8.00 8.75 -18.19
C LYS A 71 9.39 8.33 -17.74
N SER A 72 9.58 8.06 -16.45
CA SER A 72 10.86 7.58 -15.91
C SER A 72 11.24 6.23 -16.51
N SER A 73 10.29 5.29 -16.59
CA SER A 73 10.52 3.99 -17.23
C SER A 73 10.90 4.14 -18.70
N GLN A 74 10.23 5.03 -19.44
CA GLN A 74 10.58 5.29 -20.84
C GLN A 74 12.01 5.82 -21.00
N ILE A 75 12.41 6.81 -20.18
CA ILE A 75 13.76 7.39 -20.24
C ILE A 75 14.83 6.31 -19.99
N ILE A 76 14.61 5.44 -19.00
CA ILE A 76 15.56 4.37 -18.70
C ILE A 76 15.64 3.39 -19.87
N GLN A 77 14.50 2.99 -20.45
CA GLN A 77 14.47 2.09 -21.59
C GLN A 77 15.18 2.67 -22.81
N ASP A 78 14.99 3.97 -23.10
CA ASP A 78 15.64 4.66 -24.20
C ASP A 78 17.16 4.66 -24.03
N ILE A 79 17.65 4.97 -22.82
CA ILE A 79 19.07 4.96 -22.50
C ILE A 79 19.64 3.55 -22.68
N THR A 80 19.01 2.53 -22.08
CA THR A 80 19.47 1.12 -22.19
C THR A 80 19.49 0.63 -23.63
N SER A 81 18.52 1.03 -24.45
CA SER A 81 18.43 0.63 -25.87
C SER A 81 19.47 1.34 -26.75
N SER A 82 19.90 2.54 -26.37
CA SER A 82 20.94 3.31 -27.07
C SER A 82 22.37 2.85 -26.76
N MET A 83 22.57 2.05 -25.72
CA MET A 83 23.89 1.58 -25.30
C MET A 83 24.48 0.57 -26.30
N LEU A 84 25.79 0.65 -26.51
CA LEU A 84 26.54 -0.28 -27.36
C LEU A 84 26.35 -1.74 -26.92
N GLN A 85 26.31 -2.64 -27.89
CA GLN A 85 25.99 -4.05 -27.70
C GLN A 85 26.93 -4.77 -26.72
N GLU A 86 28.17 -4.30 -26.59
CA GLU A 86 29.18 -4.84 -25.66
C GLU A 86 28.86 -4.62 -24.17
N TYR A 87 28.08 -3.58 -23.82
CA TYR A 87 27.71 -3.30 -22.42
C TYR A 87 26.35 -3.90 -22.02
N GLN A 88 25.60 -4.46 -22.98
CA GLN A 88 24.29 -5.08 -22.76
C GLN A 88 24.28 -6.16 -21.66
N PRO A 89 25.32 -7.02 -21.49
CA PRO A 89 25.34 -8.03 -20.42
C PRO A 89 25.36 -7.46 -19.00
N TYR A 90 25.74 -6.19 -18.83
CA TYR A 90 25.79 -5.51 -17.53
C TYR A 90 24.55 -4.66 -17.24
N MET A 91 23.63 -4.54 -18.20
CA MET A 91 22.42 -3.75 -18.04
C MET A 91 21.32 -4.56 -17.33
N PRO A 92 20.54 -3.91 -16.45
CA PRO A 92 19.36 -4.55 -15.86
C PRO A 92 18.33 -4.88 -16.96
N SER A 93 17.74 -6.07 -16.89
CA SER A 93 16.69 -6.49 -17.83
C SER A 93 15.47 -5.59 -17.73
N SER A 94 14.67 -5.47 -18.79
CA SER A 94 13.41 -4.68 -18.77
C SER A 94 12.42 -5.09 -17.68
N ASN A 95 12.48 -6.33 -17.18
CA ASN A 95 11.64 -6.80 -16.08
C ASN A 95 12.14 -6.36 -14.69
N ALA A 96 13.35 -5.82 -14.61
CA ALA A 96 13.98 -5.32 -13.38
C ALA A 96 13.88 -3.79 -13.23
N LEU A 97 13.25 -3.12 -14.21
CA LEU A 97 13.06 -1.67 -14.33
C LEU A 97 11.57 -1.30 -14.29
#